data_AF-A0A2D6GET7-F1
#
_entry.id   AF-A0A2D6GET7-F1
#
_cell.length_a   1.000
_cell.length_b   1.000
_cell.length_c   1.000
_cell.angle_alpha   90.00
_cell.angle_beta   90.00
_cell.angle_gamma   90.00
#
_symmetry.space_group_name_H-M   'P 1'
#
loop_
_entity.id
_entity.type
_entity.pdbx_description
1 polymer ?
#
loop_
_entity_poly.entity_id
_entity_poly.type
_entity_poly.pdbx_seq_one_letter_code
_entity_poly.pdbx_strand_id
1 'polypeptide(L)'
;MAIGAMAAAFAACGGASVEPTPVLTEPTAPESSGEDIVAVLATSDIAVGDNRIVFGLIEPGRGGIKDAEVVVQTFLITDQGIDGPKQTAEAKFITWPGGIGGVFVVHLSFDEPGPRGLGIVMRETGGEEIPVSATIEVQAESLSPAIGSQAPASESKTAKNASDLPEVTTDLRPDLDLYTLTVKEALASPVPLLVTFASPAYCQTATCGPQVDVVKDLKDNRSGSMNFIHIEVFDNPTEIEGDLTRAKISPTMEEWGLVTEPWTFVMDGQGAVRAKFEGFVTAAELEAAIAEVAP
;
A
#
# COMPACT_ATOMS: atom_id res chain seq x y z
N MET A 1 -50.74 31.90 52.42
CA MET A 1 -51.41 31.67 51.12
C MET A 1 -50.32 31.45 50.09
N ALA A 2 -50.29 30.26 49.47
CA ALA A 2 -49.37 29.74 48.45
C ALA A 2 -47.87 29.70 48.88
N ILE A 3 -47.09 28.64 48.73
CA ILE A 3 -46.75 27.79 47.57
C ILE A 3 -46.25 26.44 48.20
N GLY A 4 -46.70 25.23 47.86
CA GLY A 4 -46.46 24.52 46.59
C GLY A 4 -45.14 23.71 46.63
N ALA A 5 -45.16 22.44 47.05
CA ALA A 5 -44.11 21.46 46.75
C ALA A 5 -44.63 20.02 46.93
N MET A 6 -44.80 19.31 45.82
CA MET A 6 -45.24 17.92 45.74
C MET A 6 -43.99 17.05 45.63
N ALA A 7 -43.75 16.21 46.62
CA ALA A 7 -42.67 15.23 46.63
C ALA A 7 -43.18 13.93 45.99
N ALA A 8 -42.52 13.47 44.93
CA ALA A 8 -42.73 12.15 44.34
C ALA A 8 -41.48 11.30 44.60
N ALA A 9 -41.70 10.17 45.28
CA ALA A 9 -40.73 9.11 45.47
C ALA A 9 -40.56 8.29 44.19
N PHE A 10 -39.32 7.90 43.88
CA PHE A 10 -39.04 6.78 42.98
C PHE A 10 -38.24 5.72 43.72
N ALA A 11 -38.80 4.52 43.74
CA ALA A 11 -38.16 3.29 44.16
C ALA A 11 -37.74 2.49 42.92
N ALA A 12 -36.54 1.88 43.03
CA ALA A 12 -36.09 0.61 42.46
C ALA A 12 -36.04 0.42 40.92
N CYS A 13 -34.87 0.05 40.39
CA CYS A 13 -34.50 -1.36 40.10
C CYS A 13 -33.21 -1.48 39.28
N GLY A 14 -32.47 -2.57 39.52
CA GLY A 14 -31.79 -3.31 38.45
C GLY A 14 -30.33 -2.94 38.18
N GLY A 15 -29.41 -3.36 39.04
CA GLY A 15 -28.00 -3.49 38.68
C GLY A 15 -27.80 -4.67 37.75
N ALA A 16 -27.67 -4.41 36.45
CA ALA A 16 -27.06 -5.32 35.50
C ALA A 16 -25.58 -4.92 35.36
N SER A 17 -24.69 -5.82 35.76
CA SER A 17 -23.25 -5.71 35.53
C SER A 17 -22.99 -5.82 34.03
N VAL A 18 -22.73 -4.69 33.37
CA VAL A 18 -22.25 -4.67 31.99
C VAL A 18 -20.74 -4.89 32.05
N GLU A 19 -20.28 -6.05 31.58
CA GLU A 19 -18.86 -6.25 31.30
C GLU A 19 -18.41 -5.27 30.22
N PRO A 20 -17.28 -4.57 30.38
CA PRO A 20 -16.82 -3.62 29.38
C PRO A 20 -16.45 -4.36 28.09
N THR A 21 -17.12 -4.00 27.00
CA THR A 21 -16.76 -4.39 25.64
C THR A 21 -15.30 -3.99 25.38
N PRO A 22 -14.46 -4.87 24.82
CA PRO A 22 -13.12 -4.47 24.41
C PRO A 22 -13.25 -3.48 23.26
N VAL A 23 -13.01 -2.21 23.56
CA VAL A 23 -12.81 -1.17 22.55
C VAL A 23 -11.48 -1.48 21.90
N LEU A 24 -11.51 -1.87 20.62
CA LEU A 24 -10.32 -1.89 19.78
C LEU A 24 -9.84 -0.45 19.67
N THR A 25 -8.76 -0.13 20.39
CA THR A 25 -8.08 1.15 20.28
C THR A 25 -7.51 1.27 18.88
N GLU A 26 -8.00 2.23 18.11
CA GLU A 26 -7.26 2.75 16.94
C GLU A 26 -5.83 3.12 17.38
N PRO A 27 -4.82 2.97 16.51
CA PRO A 27 -3.47 3.41 16.82
C PRO A 27 -3.51 4.93 17.05
N THR A 28 -3.32 5.36 18.30
CA THR A 28 -3.20 6.78 18.62
C THR A 28 -1.91 7.29 17.99
N ALA A 29 -2.04 8.10 16.94
CA ALA A 29 -0.95 8.91 16.43
C ALA A 29 -0.38 9.75 17.59
N PRO A 30 0.96 9.91 17.70
CA PRO A 30 1.54 10.76 18.74
C PRO A 30 1.00 12.19 18.59
N GLU A 31 0.51 12.77 19.69
CA GLU A 31 0.10 14.17 19.73
C GLU A 31 1.32 15.07 19.47
N SER A 32 1.39 15.68 18.29
CA SER A 32 2.31 16.80 18.02
C SER A 32 1.61 18.12 18.36
N SER A 33 2.39 19.09 18.83
CA SER A 33 1.99 20.50 18.87
C SER A 33 1.44 20.90 17.50
N GLY A 34 0.26 21.53 17.49
CA GLY A 34 -0.61 21.71 16.31
C GLY A 34 -0.14 22.66 15.20
N GLU A 35 1.15 22.72 14.89
CA GLU A 35 1.71 23.47 13.75
C GLU A 35 2.77 22.69 12.95
N ASP A 36 3.17 21.49 13.40
CA ASP A 36 4.28 20.75 12.79
C ASP A 36 3.81 19.84 11.64
N ILE A 37 4.52 19.86 10.51
CA ILE A 37 4.29 18.95 9.38
C ILE A 37 4.60 17.52 9.82
N VAL A 38 3.69 16.59 9.50
CA VAL A 38 3.82 15.16 9.85
C VAL A 38 4.11 14.34 8.61
N ALA A 39 5.06 13.41 8.71
CA ALA A 39 5.27 12.37 7.71
C ALA A 39 4.40 11.15 8.01
N VAL A 40 3.59 10.72 7.04
CA VAL A 40 2.73 9.54 7.12
C VAL A 40 3.24 8.51 6.12
N LEU A 41 3.71 7.37 6.63
CA LEU A 41 4.18 6.26 5.81
C LEU A 41 3.00 5.54 5.16
N ALA A 42 3.15 5.24 3.88
CA ALA A 42 2.21 4.42 3.10
C ALA A 42 2.82 3.06 2.69
N THR A 43 4.08 2.82 3.03
CA THR A 43 4.76 1.51 2.88
C THR A 43 4.75 0.78 4.20
N SER A 44 4.34 -0.49 4.19
CA SER A 44 4.22 -1.34 5.37
C SER A 44 5.27 -2.47 5.41
N ASP A 45 5.74 -2.94 4.26
CA ASP A 45 6.69 -4.05 4.14
C ASP A 45 8.08 -3.55 3.79
N ILE A 46 8.82 -3.15 4.83
CA ILE A 46 10.21 -2.67 4.77
C ILE A 46 11.11 -3.76 5.35
N ALA A 47 12.08 -4.25 4.56
CA ALA A 47 12.99 -5.31 4.98
C ALA A 47 14.45 -5.00 4.60
N VAL A 48 15.39 -5.85 5.05
CA VAL A 48 16.78 -5.80 4.60
C VAL A 48 16.84 -5.89 3.06
N GLY A 49 17.69 -5.06 2.44
CA GLY A 49 17.81 -4.87 1.00
C GLY A 49 17.24 -3.53 0.52
N ASP A 50 16.94 -3.46 -0.78
CA ASP A 50 16.42 -2.24 -1.43
C ASP A 50 14.91 -2.09 -1.23
N ASN A 51 14.49 -0.89 -0.81
CA ASN A 51 13.10 -0.57 -0.49
C ASN A 51 12.65 0.70 -1.22
N ARG A 52 11.47 0.63 -1.84
CA ARG A 52 10.74 1.81 -2.32
C ARG A 52 9.80 2.27 -1.20
N ILE A 53 10.18 3.33 -0.50
CA ILE A 53 9.42 3.90 0.61
C ILE A 53 8.54 5.04 0.10
N VAL A 54 7.25 4.91 0.36
CA VAL A 54 6.20 5.84 -0.02
C VAL A 54 5.68 6.53 1.23
N PHE A 55 5.56 7.86 1.19
CA PHE A 55 5.05 8.63 2.30
C PHE A 55 4.37 9.93 1.85
N GLY A 56 3.42 10.40 2.65
CA GLY A 56 2.85 11.74 2.53
C GLY A 56 3.46 12.68 3.57
N LEU A 57 3.54 13.97 3.23
CA LEU A 57 3.79 15.04 4.20
C LEU A 57 2.48 15.80 4.37
N ILE A 58 2.02 15.97 5.60
CA ILE A 58 0.71 16.56 5.91
C ILE A 58 0.94 17.73 6.86
N GLU A 59 0.51 18.92 6.44
CA GLU A 59 0.46 20.09 7.31
C GLU A 59 -0.95 20.23 7.90
N PRO A 60 -1.08 20.32 9.24
CA PRO A 60 -2.37 20.54 9.88
C PRO A 60 -3.11 21.75 9.30
N GLY A 61 -4.37 21.56 8.90
CA GLY A 61 -5.21 22.62 8.33
C GLY A 61 -5.00 22.93 6.84
N ARG A 62 -3.85 22.57 6.24
CA ARG A 62 -3.62 22.67 4.78
C ARG A 62 -3.83 21.34 4.06
N GLY A 63 -3.42 20.23 4.68
CA GLY A 63 -3.45 18.89 4.08
C GLY A 63 -2.11 18.50 3.46
N GLY A 64 -2.16 17.66 2.41
CA GLY A 64 -0.96 17.07 1.81
C GLY A 64 -0.10 18.06 1.02
N ILE A 65 1.21 18.02 1.28
CA ILE A 65 2.26 18.76 0.56
C ILE A 65 2.53 18.08 -0.80
N LYS A 66 2.79 18.87 -1.85
CA LYS A 66 3.01 18.37 -3.22
C LYS A 66 4.25 18.95 -3.90
N ASP A 67 4.42 20.27 -3.85
CA ASP A 67 5.43 20.99 -4.61
C ASP A 67 6.64 21.37 -3.73
N ALA A 68 7.26 20.36 -3.14
CA ALA A 68 8.44 20.51 -2.29
C ALA A 68 9.60 19.65 -2.78
N GLU A 69 10.81 20.20 -2.72
CA GLU A 69 12.04 19.42 -2.76
C GLU A 69 12.15 18.67 -1.43
N VAL A 70 12.36 17.35 -1.46
CA VAL A 70 12.43 16.53 -0.25
C VAL A 70 13.68 15.67 -0.28
N VAL A 71 14.49 15.80 0.77
CA VAL A 71 15.67 14.97 1.02
C VAL A 71 15.45 14.14 2.27
N VAL A 72 15.73 12.85 2.18
CA VAL A 72 15.58 11.89 3.29
C VAL A 72 16.96 11.40 3.69
N GLN A 73 17.23 11.44 4.99
CA GLN A 73 18.42 10.92 5.63
C GLN A 73 18.03 9.81 6.59
N THR A 74 18.79 8.71 6.63
CA THR A 74 18.51 7.62 7.58
C THR A 74 19.49 7.61 8.73
N PHE A 75 19.02 7.20 9.90
CA PHE A 75 19.82 7.14 11.12
C PHE A 75 19.56 5.83 11.84
N LEU A 76 20.61 5.26 12.46
CA LEU A 76 20.49 4.14 13.36
C LEU A 76 20.09 4.66 14.75
N ILE A 77 19.04 4.09 15.33
CA ILE A 77 18.60 4.39 16.69
C ILE A 77 19.23 3.35 17.62
N THR A 78 20.09 3.79 18.54
CA THR A 78 20.80 2.93 19.49
C THR A 78 20.55 3.39 20.93
N ASP A 79 20.89 2.53 21.90
CA ASP A 79 20.86 2.90 23.32
C ASP A 79 21.82 4.06 23.66
N GLN A 80 22.85 4.29 22.83
CA GLN A 80 23.80 5.39 23.00
C GLN A 80 23.37 6.69 22.29
N GLY A 81 22.23 6.68 21.60
CA GLY A 81 21.70 7.80 20.84
C GLY A 81 21.56 7.49 19.34
N ILE A 82 21.50 8.57 18.55
CA ILE A 82 21.29 8.52 17.10
C ILE A 82 22.65 8.50 16.40
N ASP A 83 22.89 7.51 15.53
CA ASP A 83 24.10 7.36 14.73
C ASP A 83 23.77 7.52 13.23
N GLY A 84 24.27 8.58 12.61
CA GLY A 84 24.06 8.84 11.18
C GLY A 84 24.39 10.28 10.76
N PRO A 85 24.04 10.65 9.51
CA PRO A 85 23.23 9.85 8.58
C PRO A 85 23.98 8.65 8.00
N LYS A 86 23.29 7.52 7.80
CA LYS A 86 23.83 6.32 7.15
C LYS A 86 23.69 6.37 5.63
N GLN A 87 22.63 7.01 5.14
CA GLN A 87 22.45 7.34 3.73
C GLN A 87 21.64 8.63 3.59
N THR A 88 21.69 9.23 2.41
CA THR A 88 20.90 10.40 2.02
C THR A 88 20.38 10.19 0.60
N ALA A 89 19.09 10.41 0.39
CA ALA A 89 18.44 10.23 -0.90
C ALA A 89 17.37 11.31 -1.13
N GLU A 90 17.18 11.69 -2.38
CA GLU A 90 16.09 12.59 -2.78
C GLU A 90 14.80 11.79 -2.95
N ALA A 91 13.70 12.33 -2.42
CA ALA A 91 12.36 11.79 -2.64
C ALA A 91 11.70 12.53 -3.80
N LYS A 92 11.08 11.77 -4.70
CA LYS A 92 10.33 12.31 -5.85
C LYS A 92 8.85 12.38 -5.52
N PHE A 93 8.21 13.50 -5.84
CA PHE A 93 6.77 13.60 -5.74
C PHE A 93 6.09 12.90 -6.92
N ILE A 94 5.26 11.91 -6.63
CA ILE A 94 4.43 11.18 -7.58
C ILE A 94 2.99 11.65 -7.42
N THR A 95 2.47 12.30 -8.46
CA THR A 95 1.08 12.74 -8.51
C THR A 95 0.16 11.55 -8.74
N TRP A 96 -0.88 11.41 -7.93
CA TRP A 96 -1.90 10.39 -8.14
C TRP A 96 -2.74 10.70 -9.38
N PRO A 97 -3.30 9.67 -10.03
CA PRO A 97 -4.23 9.84 -11.14
C PRO A 97 -5.39 10.78 -10.77
N GLY A 98 -5.71 11.70 -11.68
CA GLY A 98 -6.69 12.77 -11.44
C GLY A 98 -6.13 14.06 -10.83
N GLY A 99 -4.86 14.08 -10.39
CA GLY A 99 -4.14 15.32 -10.02
C GLY A 99 -4.53 15.93 -8.67
N ILE A 100 -5.41 15.27 -7.89
CA ILE A 100 -5.95 15.80 -6.63
C ILE A 100 -4.93 15.67 -5.48
N GLY A 101 -3.96 14.77 -5.59
CA GLY A 101 -3.00 14.46 -4.53
C GLY A 101 -1.78 13.73 -5.08
N GLY A 102 -0.95 13.22 -4.17
CA GLY A 102 0.23 12.43 -4.51
C GLY A 102 1.02 12.07 -3.26
N VAL A 103 2.14 11.41 -3.50
CA VAL A 103 3.03 10.88 -2.46
C VAL A 103 4.48 11.13 -2.82
N PHE A 104 5.33 11.25 -1.82
CA PHE A 104 6.77 11.22 -2.00
C PHE A 104 7.25 9.77 -2.02
N VAL A 105 8.16 9.47 -2.95
CA VAL A 105 8.78 8.17 -3.12
C VAL A 105 10.29 8.32 -3.01
N VAL A 106 10.89 7.56 -2.11
CA VAL A 106 12.34 7.49 -1.94
C VAL A 106 12.79 6.03 -1.99
N HIS A 107 13.97 5.79 -2.58
CA HIS A 107 14.59 4.47 -2.57
C HIS A 107 15.69 4.46 -1.51
N LEU A 108 15.59 3.54 -0.56
CA LEU A 108 16.54 3.38 0.54
C LEU A 108 16.95 1.91 0.65
N SER A 109 18.20 1.66 1.01
CA SER A 109 18.75 0.31 1.18
C SER A 109 19.19 0.08 2.61
N PHE A 110 18.87 -1.08 3.19
CA PHE A 110 19.21 -1.40 4.58
C PHE A 110 19.95 -2.72 4.68
N ASP A 111 21.09 -2.73 5.37
CA ASP A 111 21.93 -3.91 5.50
C ASP A 111 21.58 -4.78 6.73
N GLU A 112 20.85 -4.22 7.68
CA GLU A 112 20.51 -4.85 8.95
C GLU A 112 19.04 -4.55 9.32
N PRO A 113 18.37 -5.43 10.07
CA PRO A 113 17.04 -5.18 10.60
C PRO A 113 17.05 -4.20 11.78
N GLY A 114 15.86 -3.84 12.25
CA GLY A 114 15.61 -3.04 13.45
C GLY A 114 15.13 -1.61 13.15
N PRO A 115 14.96 -0.79 14.21
CA PRO A 115 14.41 0.55 14.08
C PRO A 115 15.38 1.49 13.35
N ARG A 116 14.85 2.35 12.49
CA ARG A 116 15.60 3.43 11.82
C ARG A 116 14.86 4.75 11.98
N GLY A 117 15.63 5.81 12.22
CA GLY A 117 15.13 7.18 12.15
C GLY A 117 15.22 7.70 10.71
N LEU A 118 14.20 8.43 10.27
CA LEU A 118 14.19 9.18 9.03
C LEU A 118 14.21 10.67 9.37
N GLY A 119 15.29 11.36 9.00
CA GLY A 119 15.33 12.82 8.97
C GLY A 119 14.94 13.28 7.58
N ILE A 120 13.80 13.93 7.46
CA ILE A 120 13.25 14.43 6.21
C ILE A 120 13.41 15.94 6.22
N VAL A 121 14.08 16.49 5.22
CA VAL A 121 14.18 17.95 5.03
C VAL A 121 13.39 18.29 3.79
N MET A 122 12.33 19.08 3.95
CA MET A 122 11.53 19.57 2.84
C MET A 122 11.75 21.06 2.61
N ARG A 123 11.63 21.50 1.37
CA ARG A 123 11.67 22.91 0.98
C ARG A 123 10.65 23.18 -0.11
N GLU A 124 9.66 24.01 0.20
CA GLU A 124 8.74 24.54 -0.82
C GLU A 124 9.44 25.63 -1.63
N THR A 125 8.95 25.90 -2.85
CA THR A 125 9.60 26.85 -3.77
C THR A 125 9.77 28.23 -3.13
N GLY A 126 11.02 28.66 -2.93
CA GLY A 126 11.36 29.95 -2.30
C GLY A 126 11.13 30.01 -0.79
N GLY A 127 10.77 28.88 -0.17
CA GLY A 127 10.61 28.72 1.28
C GLY A 127 11.89 28.33 2.00
N GLU A 128 11.81 28.28 3.33
CA GLU A 128 12.87 27.79 4.20
C GLU A 128 12.88 26.25 4.23
N GLU A 129 14.00 25.68 4.69
CA GLU A 129 14.07 24.25 4.96
C GLU A 129 13.30 23.92 6.23
N ILE A 130 12.40 22.94 6.14
CA ILE A 130 11.59 22.46 7.25
C ILE A 130 11.98 21.01 7.55
N PRO A 131 12.55 20.73 8.75
CA PRO A 131 12.84 19.37 9.16
C PRO A 131 11.56 18.67 9.65
N VAL A 132 11.40 17.42 9.25
CA VAL A 132 10.36 16.49 9.66
C VAL A 132 11.03 15.17 10.05
N SER A 133 10.55 14.50 11.08
CA SER A 133 11.10 13.21 11.50
C SER A 133 10.06 12.10 11.44
N ALA A 134 10.48 10.91 11.03
CA ALA A 134 9.69 9.69 11.14
C ALA A 134 10.57 8.53 11.63
N THR A 135 9.93 7.43 12.01
CA THR A 135 10.61 6.18 12.35
C THR A 135 10.02 5.05 11.51
N ILE A 136 10.88 4.13 11.09
CA ILE A 136 10.50 2.89 10.41
C ILE A 136 11.09 1.70 11.17
N GLU A 137 10.49 0.54 10.99
CA GLU A 137 11.04 -0.74 11.43
C GLU A 137 11.47 -1.54 10.20
N VAL A 138 12.76 -1.88 10.11
CA VAL A 138 13.28 -2.72 9.02
C VAL A 138 13.23 -4.17 9.47
N GLN A 139 12.44 -4.99 8.77
CA GLN A 139 12.35 -6.42 9.05
C GLN A 139 13.56 -7.18 8.52
N ALA A 140 13.88 -8.31 9.14
CA ALA A 140 14.95 -9.19 8.65
C ALA A 140 14.58 -9.82 7.30
N GLU A 141 13.30 -10.14 7.13
CA GLU A 141 12.73 -10.74 5.92
C GLU A 141 11.46 -9.98 5.54
N SER A 142 11.18 -9.97 4.24
CA SER A 142 9.96 -9.36 3.71
C SER A 142 8.75 -10.26 3.95
N LEU A 143 7.59 -9.65 4.22
CA LEU A 143 6.33 -10.38 4.31
C LEU A 143 5.82 -10.83 2.94
N SER A 144 6.00 -9.96 1.93
CA SER A 144 5.71 -10.29 0.53
C SER A 144 6.87 -11.03 -0.13
N PRO A 145 6.68 -11.62 -1.34
CA PRO A 145 7.77 -12.23 -2.09
C PRO A 145 8.95 -11.27 -2.26
N ALA A 146 10.09 -11.65 -1.69
CA ALA A 146 11.30 -10.85 -1.69
C ALA A 146 11.90 -10.75 -3.11
N ILE A 147 12.58 -9.65 -3.39
CA ILE A 147 13.37 -9.51 -4.62
C ILE A 147 14.39 -10.65 -4.68
N GLY A 148 14.41 -11.37 -5.80
CA GLY A 148 15.26 -12.53 -6.04
C GLY A 148 14.63 -13.88 -5.68
N SER A 149 13.55 -13.92 -4.89
CA SER A 149 12.85 -15.17 -4.58
C SER A 149 12.00 -15.65 -5.76
N GLN A 150 11.59 -16.92 -5.73
CA GLN A 150 10.56 -17.41 -6.64
C GLN A 150 9.21 -16.85 -6.22
N ALA A 151 8.40 -16.41 -7.19
CA ALA A 151 7.03 -16.00 -6.92
C ALA A 151 6.15 -17.22 -6.57
N PRO A 152 5.14 -17.08 -5.69
CA PRO A 152 4.19 -18.13 -5.43
C PRO A 152 3.43 -18.52 -6.71
N ALA A 153 3.35 -19.83 -6.96
CA ALA A 153 2.70 -20.38 -8.15
C ALA A 153 1.18 -20.54 -7.93
N SER A 154 0.51 -19.41 -7.73
CA SER A 154 -0.88 -19.34 -7.31
C SER A 154 -1.87 -19.83 -8.38
N GLU A 155 -2.87 -20.60 -7.95
CA GLU A 155 -4.05 -20.96 -8.75
C GLU A 155 -5.11 -19.84 -8.68
N SER A 156 -4.75 -18.64 -9.16
CA SER A 156 -5.62 -17.46 -9.10
C SER A 156 -6.92 -17.63 -9.91
N LYS A 157 -7.95 -16.85 -9.56
CA LYS A 157 -9.18 -16.79 -10.35
C LYS A 157 -8.93 -16.29 -11.77
N THR A 158 -9.65 -16.86 -12.71
CA THR A 158 -9.64 -16.53 -14.15
C THR A 158 -11.06 -16.50 -14.67
N ALA A 159 -11.25 -15.92 -15.85
CA ALA A 159 -12.55 -15.95 -16.53
C ALA A 159 -13.02 -17.38 -16.89
N LYS A 160 -12.12 -18.40 -16.86
CA LYS A 160 -12.46 -19.80 -17.18
C LYS A 160 -12.90 -20.61 -15.97
N ASN A 161 -12.42 -20.27 -14.77
CA ASN A 161 -12.68 -21.05 -13.55
C ASN A 161 -13.68 -20.38 -12.60
N ALA A 162 -14.10 -19.14 -12.89
CA ALA A 162 -15.21 -18.48 -12.22
C ALA A 162 -16.54 -18.67 -12.96
N SER A 163 -17.66 -18.48 -12.27
CA SER A 163 -19.00 -18.54 -12.87
C SER A 163 -19.32 -17.35 -13.77
N ASP A 164 -18.78 -16.17 -13.43
CA ASP A 164 -18.94 -14.91 -14.17
C ASP A 164 -17.73 -13.99 -13.87
N LEU A 165 -17.47 -13.01 -14.74
CA LEU A 165 -16.38 -12.06 -14.63
C LEU A 165 -16.45 -11.15 -13.38
N PRO A 166 -17.63 -10.68 -12.90
CA PRO A 166 -17.73 -9.92 -11.66
C PRO A 166 -17.32 -10.70 -10.40
N GLU A 167 -17.19 -12.03 -10.47
CA GLU A 167 -16.61 -12.84 -9.38
C GLU A 167 -15.06 -12.83 -9.38
N VAL A 168 -14.47 -12.36 -10.48
CA VAL A 168 -13.02 -12.32 -10.73
C VAL A 168 -12.46 -10.93 -10.53
N THR A 169 -13.24 -9.88 -10.85
CA THR A 169 -12.78 -8.49 -10.76
C THR A 169 -13.91 -7.51 -10.51
N THR A 170 -13.60 -6.46 -9.77
CA THR A 170 -14.46 -5.29 -9.59
C THR A 170 -14.21 -4.15 -10.58
N ASP A 171 -13.28 -4.34 -11.51
CA ASP A 171 -13.06 -3.39 -12.60
C ASP A 171 -14.32 -3.23 -13.45
N LEU A 172 -14.82 -1.99 -13.59
CA LEU A 172 -16.00 -1.69 -14.39
C LEU A 172 -15.74 -1.73 -15.90
N ARG A 173 -14.47 -1.70 -16.32
CA ARG A 173 -14.04 -1.80 -17.72
C ARG A 173 -12.88 -2.80 -17.83
N PRO A 174 -13.14 -4.09 -17.56
CA PRO A 174 -12.11 -5.11 -17.49
C PRO A 174 -11.51 -5.38 -18.87
N ASP A 175 -10.19 -5.48 -18.93
CA ASP A 175 -9.50 -6.10 -20.06
C ASP A 175 -9.49 -7.62 -19.82
N LEU A 176 -10.19 -8.37 -20.67
CA LEU A 176 -10.37 -9.82 -20.51
C LEU A 176 -9.05 -10.59 -20.56
N ASP A 177 -8.02 -10.04 -21.23
CA ASP A 177 -6.73 -10.71 -21.37
C ASP A 177 -6.01 -10.86 -20.02
N LEU A 178 -6.27 -9.95 -19.06
CA LEU A 178 -5.71 -9.98 -17.70
C LEU A 178 -6.21 -11.15 -16.84
N TYR A 179 -7.23 -11.88 -17.30
CA TYR A 179 -7.89 -12.96 -16.56
C TYR A 179 -7.86 -14.30 -17.32
N THR A 180 -6.92 -14.45 -18.25
CA THR A 180 -6.84 -15.64 -19.13
C THR A 180 -6.02 -16.79 -18.55
N LEU A 181 -5.05 -16.46 -17.69
CA LEU A 181 -4.07 -17.35 -17.09
C LEU A 181 -4.11 -17.23 -15.56
N THR A 182 -3.87 -18.34 -14.87
CA THR A 182 -3.47 -18.27 -13.46
C THR A 182 -2.03 -17.79 -13.34
N VAL A 183 -1.62 -17.31 -12.16
CA VAL A 183 -0.20 -16.98 -11.89
C VAL A 183 0.69 -18.20 -12.17
N LYS A 184 0.28 -19.39 -11.73
CA LYS A 184 0.98 -20.65 -11.99
C LYS A 184 1.17 -20.93 -13.48
N GLU A 185 0.12 -20.75 -14.29
CA GLU A 185 0.21 -20.95 -15.74
C GLU A 185 1.15 -19.94 -16.39
N ALA A 186 1.12 -18.68 -15.97
CA ALA A 186 1.99 -17.64 -16.50
C ALA A 186 3.47 -17.85 -16.13
N LEU A 187 3.76 -18.27 -14.89
CA LEU A 187 5.12 -18.60 -14.44
C LEU A 187 5.69 -19.85 -15.12
N ALA A 188 4.85 -20.73 -15.67
CA ALA A 188 5.29 -21.87 -16.46
C ALA A 188 5.72 -21.51 -17.89
N SER A 189 5.45 -20.28 -18.34
CA SER A 189 5.88 -19.78 -19.65
C SER A 189 7.27 -19.12 -19.55
N PRO A 190 8.09 -19.16 -20.62
CA PRO A 190 9.45 -18.61 -20.59
C PRO A 190 9.52 -17.09 -20.78
N VAL A 191 8.40 -16.37 -20.65
CA VAL A 191 8.34 -14.91 -20.79
C VAL A 191 8.10 -14.26 -19.42
N PRO A 192 8.54 -13.01 -19.22
CA PRO A 192 8.28 -12.28 -17.98
C PRO A 192 6.79 -12.20 -17.63
N LEU A 193 6.50 -11.92 -16.36
CA LEU A 193 5.14 -11.75 -15.85
C LEU A 193 5.06 -10.49 -14.99
N LEU A 194 4.07 -9.64 -15.26
CA LEU A 194 3.63 -8.59 -14.36
C LEU A 194 2.30 -8.99 -13.71
N VAL A 195 2.24 -8.99 -12.37
CA VAL A 195 1.00 -9.23 -11.61
C VAL A 195 0.68 -7.98 -10.80
N THR A 196 -0.55 -7.49 -10.89
CA THR A 196 -1.06 -6.43 -10.02
C THR A 196 -2.19 -6.96 -9.13
N PHE A 197 -2.12 -6.66 -7.85
CA PHE A 197 -3.15 -6.94 -6.84
C PHE A 197 -3.86 -5.63 -6.51
N ALA A 198 -5.15 -5.55 -6.81
CA ALA A 198 -5.92 -4.31 -6.67
C ALA A 198 -7.42 -4.60 -6.57
N SER A 199 -8.16 -3.80 -5.83
CA SER A 199 -9.62 -3.77 -5.88
C SER A 199 -10.14 -2.48 -6.50
N PRO A 200 -10.39 -2.41 -7.82
CA PRO A 200 -10.84 -1.18 -8.47
C PRO A 200 -12.08 -0.52 -7.85
N ALA A 201 -13.09 -1.28 -7.41
CA ALA A 201 -14.33 -0.71 -6.85
C ALA A 201 -14.33 -0.56 -5.33
N TYR A 202 -13.50 -1.30 -4.61
CA TYR A 202 -13.49 -1.34 -3.13
C TYR A 202 -12.20 -0.80 -2.50
N CYS A 203 -11.32 -0.23 -3.33
CA CYS A 203 -10.07 0.39 -2.89
C CYS A 203 -10.26 1.44 -1.81
N GLN A 204 -9.48 1.33 -0.73
CA GLN A 204 -9.46 2.36 0.32
C GLN A 204 -8.68 3.62 -0.08
N THR A 205 -7.68 3.47 -0.96
CA THR A 205 -6.73 4.55 -1.31
C THR A 205 -7.05 5.22 -2.65
N ALA A 206 -8.13 4.84 -3.33
CA ALA A 206 -8.54 5.30 -4.67
C ALA A 206 -7.51 5.12 -5.80
N THR A 207 -6.37 4.46 -5.54
CA THR A 207 -5.31 4.25 -6.53
C THR A 207 -5.37 2.89 -7.23
N CYS A 208 -6.17 1.95 -6.72
CA CYS A 208 -6.26 0.58 -7.25
C CYS A 208 -6.79 0.54 -8.69
N GLY A 209 -7.92 1.19 -8.97
CA GLY A 209 -8.46 1.27 -10.34
C GLY A 209 -7.47 1.89 -11.33
N PRO A 210 -6.92 3.08 -11.03
CA PRO A 210 -5.88 3.67 -11.86
C PRO A 210 -4.62 2.82 -12.02
N GLN A 211 -4.22 2.04 -11.02
CA GLN A 211 -3.10 1.11 -11.13
C GLN A 211 -3.38 0.02 -12.18
N VAL A 212 -4.60 -0.54 -12.16
CA VAL A 212 -5.03 -1.52 -13.17
C VAL A 212 -5.07 -0.89 -14.57
N ASP A 213 -5.50 0.37 -14.69
CA ASP A 213 -5.50 1.10 -15.97
C ASP A 213 -4.07 1.29 -16.53
N VAL A 214 -3.08 1.63 -15.68
CA VAL A 214 -1.66 1.68 -16.09
C VAL A 214 -1.19 0.31 -16.63
N VAL A 215 -1.59 -0.79 -15.97
CA VAL A 215 -1.22 -2.15 -16.40
C VAL A 215 -1.85 -2.50 -17.75
N LYS A 216 -3.11 -2.13 -18.00
CA LYS A 216 -3.76 -2.30 -19.32
C LYS A 216 -3.01 -1.57 -20.42
N ASP A 217 -2.67 -0.30 -20.19
CA ASP A 217 -1.96 0.53 -21.17
C ASP A 217 -0.57 -0.06 -21.50
N LEU A 218 0.14 -0.59 -20.50
CA LEU A 218 1.42 -1.28 -20.72
C LEU A 218 1.26 -2.57 -21.51
N LYS A 219 0.22 -3.35 -21.20
CA LYS A 219 -0.09 -4.62 -21.88
C LYS A 219 -0.39 -4.41 -23.36
N ASP A 220 -1.15 -3.38 -23.71
CA ASP A 220 -1.49 -3.07 -25.11
C ASP A 220 -0.25 -2.82 -25.97
N ASN A 221 0.82 -2.27 -25.38
CA ASN A 221 2.09 -2.00 -26.07
C ASN A 221 3.07 -3.18 -26.05
N ARG A 222 2.76 -4.27 -25.34
CA ARG A 222 3.70 -5.38 -25.07
C ARG A 222 3.13 -6.77 -25.29
N SER A 223 1.98 -6.88 -25.96
CA SER A 223 1.30 -8.16 -26.21
C SER A 223 2.25 -9.19 -26.85
N GLY A 224 2.33 -10.37 -26.22
CA GLY A 224 3.17 -11.49 -26.66
C GLY A 224 4.62 -11.47 -26.16
N SER A 225 5.09 -10.36 -25.55
CA SER A 225 6.45 -10.28 -24.98
C SER A 225 6.53 -10.59 -23.49
N MET A 226 5.39 -10.54 -22.79
CA MET A 226 5.23 -10.87 -21.37
C MET A 226 3.76 -11.12 -21.05
N ASN A 227 3.52 -11.74 -19.90
CA ASN A 227 2.19 -11.95 -19.35
C ASN A 227 1.80 -10.81 -18.41
N PHE A 228 0.51 -10.52 -18.34
CA PHE A 228 -0.07 -9.54 -17.43
C PHE A 228 -1.26 -10.16 -16.73
N ILE A 229 -1.32 -10.03 -15.41
CA ILE A 229 -2.44 -10.54 -14.60
C ILE A 229 -2.89 -9.45 -13.63
N HIS A 230 -4.20 -9.28 -13.54
CA HIS A 230 -4.83 -8.57 -12.44
C HIS A 230 -5.48 -9.57 -11.48
N ILE A 231 -5.20 -9.41 -10.19
CA ILE A 231 -5.80 -10.20 -9.12
C ILE A 231 -6.62 -9.28 -8.23
N GLU A 232 -7.91 -9.57 -8.16
CA GLU A 232 -8.81 -8.92 -7.22
C GLU A 232 -8.46 -9.28 -5.78
N VAL A 233 -8.44 -8.28 -4.91
CA VAL A 233 -8.05 -8.46 -3.50
C VAL A 233 -9.10 -9.25 -2.72
N PHE A 234 -10.36 -9.23 -3.17
CA PHE A 234 -11.45 -9.93 -2.52
C PHE A 234 -11.90 -11.20 -3.25
N ASP A 235 -12.14 -12.27 -2.49
CA ASP A 235 -12.64 -13.54 -3.00
C ASP A 235 -14.14 -13.55 -3.27
N ASN A 236 -14.90 -12.58 -2.77
CA ASN A 236 -16.35 -12.54 -2.94
C ASN A 236 -16.88 -11.18 -3.39
N PRO A 237 -16.39 -10.60 -4.50
CA PRO A 237 -16.72 -9.22 -4.85
C PRO A 237 -18.23 -8.97 -5.02
N THR A 238 -18.96 -9.93 -5.59
CA THR A 238 -20.40 -9.85 -5.81
C THR A 238 -21.20 -9.89 -4.51
N GLU A 239 -20.64 -10.45 -3.43
CA GLU A 239 -21.26 -10.54 -2.11
C GLU A 239 -20.97 -9.30 -1.25
N ILE A 240 -20.06 -8.40 -1.64
CA ILE A 240 -19.70 -7.23 -0.82
C ILE A 240 -20.84 -6.22 -0.80
N GLU A 241 -21.46 -5.94 -1.95
CA GLU A 241 -22.62 -5.02 -2.08
C GLU A 241 -22.41 -3.64 -1.39
N GLY A 242 -21.16 -3.18 -1.32
CA GLY A 242 -20.78 -1.91 -0.68
C GLY A 242 -20.49 -1.98 0.83
N ASP A 243 -20.60 -3.17 1.44
CA ASP A 243 -20.28 -3.41 2.84
C ASP A 243 -19.01 -4.26 2.98
N LEU A 244 -17.88 -3.60 3.24
CA LEU A 244 -16.57 -4.25 3.39
C LEU A 244 -16.49 -5.21 4.58
N THR A 245 -17.44 -5.19 5.53
CA THR A 245 -17.46 -6.18 6.61
C THR A 245 -17.84 -7.58 6.12
N ARG A 246 -18.42 -7.67 4.91
CA ARG A 246 -18.74 -8.91 4.20
C ARG A 246 -17.59 -9.39 3.31
N ALA A 247 -16.56 -8.57 3.12
CA ALA A 247 -15.46 -8.87 2.22
C ALA A 247 -14.60 -10.01 2.79
N LYS A 248 -14.23 -10.95 1.92
CA LYS A 248 -13.31 -12.05 2.20
C LYS A 248 -12.06 -11.80 1.38
N ILE A 249 -10.90 -11.81 2.03
CA ILE A 249 -9.63 -11.64 1.33
C ILE A 249 -9.39 -12.83 0.40
N SER A 250 -8.87 -12.56 -0.79
CA SER A 250 -8.48 -13.58 -1.77
C SER A 250 -7.42 -14.51 -1.17
N PRO A 251 -7.54 -15.85 -1.30
CA PRO A 251 -6.48 -16.77 -0.89
C PRO A 251 -5.12 -16.46 -1.53
N THR A 252 -5.11 -15.82 -2.71
CA THR A 252 -3.86 -15.40 -3.36
C THR A 252 -3.18 -14.22 -2.65
N MET A 253 -3.95 -13.30 -2.03
CA MET A 253 -3.36 -12.26 -1.18
C MET A 253 -2.66 -12.88 0.03
N GLU A 254 -3.29 -13.86 0.67
CA GLU A 254 -2.73 -14.59 1.81
C GLU A 254 -1.47 -15.38 1.42
N GLU A 255 -1.51 -16.09 0.28
CA GLU A 255 -0.35 -16.84 -0.25
C GLU A 255 0.86 -15.93 -0.53
N TRP A 256 0.60 -14.69 -0.94
CA TRP A 256 1.62 -13.67 -1.21
C TRP A 256 1.97 -12.81 0.01
N GLY A 257 1.39 -13.07 1.19
CA GLY A 257 1.65 -12.30 2.41
C GLY A 257 1.24 -10.82 2.34
N LEU A 258 0.28 -10.48 1.48
CA LEU A 258 -0.14 -9.10 1.23
C LEU A 258 -1.25 -8.68 2.19
N VAL A 259 -1.04 -7.55 2.88
CA VAL A 259 -2.00 -7.00 3.86
C VAL A 259 -2.51 -5.60 3.48
N THR A 260 -2.06 -5.06 2.36
CA THR A 260 -2.41 -3.73 1.81
C THR A 260 -2.65 -3.82 0.31
N GLU A 261 -3.13 -2.74 -0.30
CA GLU A 261 -3.31 -2.61 -1.75
C GLU A 261 -3.15 -1.15 -2.24
N PRO A 262 -2.79 -0.94 -3.53
CA PRO A 262 -2.42 -1.96 -4.51
C PRO A 262 -0.98 -2.46 -4.35
N TRP A 263 -0.72 -3.65 -4.89
CA TRP A 263 0.64 -4.18 -5.08
C TRP A 263 0.90 -4.48 -6.56
N THR A 264 2.13 -4.32 -7.01
CA THR A 264 2.55 -4.76 -8.34
C THR A 264 3.89 -5.45 -8.27
N PHE A 265 4.00 -6.60 -8.93
CA PHE A 265 5.22 -7.42 -9.00
C PHE A 265 5.62 -7.64 -10.46
N VAL A 266 6.93 -7.69 -10.69
CA VAL A 266 7.52 -8.04 -11.98
C VAL A 266 8.45 -9.22 -11.77
N MET A 267 8.17 -10.31 -12.49
CA MET A 267 8.96 -11.54 -12.50
C MET A 267 9.67 -11.71 -13.85
N ASP A 268 10.86 -12.32 -13.83
CA ASP A 268 11.53 -12.76 -15.05
C ASP A 268 10.92 -14.04 -15.65
N GLY A 269 11.43 -14.46 -16.82
CA GLY A 269 11.00 -15.69 -17.50
C GLY A 269 11.35 -17.00 -16.78
N GLN A 270 12.01 -16.93 -15.62
CA GLN A 270 12.31 -18.02 -14.72
C GLN A 270 11.46 -17.96 -13.44
N GLY A 271 10.51 -17.03 -13.38
CA GLY A 271 9.58 -16.86 -12.27
C GLY A 271 10.17 -16.22 -11.01
N ALA A 272 11.38 -15.66 -11.09
CA ALA A 272 11.99 -14.96 -9.97
C ALA A 272 11.49 -13.51 -9.91
N VAL A 273 11.15 -13.04 -8.71
CA VAL A 273 10.76 -11.64 -8.47
C VAL A 273 11.95 -10.74 -8.72
N ARG A 274 11.76 -9.70 -9.54
CA ARG A 274 12.79 -8.73 -9.94
C ARG A 274 12.44 -7.32 -9.50
N ALA A 275 11.15 -7.01 -9.38
CA ALA A 275 10.67 -5.81 -8.74
C ALA A 275 9.36 -6.08 -7.99
N LYS A 276 9.16 -5.35 -6.90
CA LYS A 276 7.91 -5.31 -6.14
C LYS A 276 7.61 -3.87 -5.76
N PHE A 277 6.33 -3.52 -5.72
CA PHE A 277 5.87 -2.17 -5.44
C PHE A 277 4.61 -2.20 -4.59
N GLU A 278 4.64 -1.49 -3.46
CA GLU A 278 3.47 -1.19 -2.63
C GLU A 278 2.95 0.21 -2.97
N GLY A 279 1.64 0.33 -3.15
CA GLY A 279 0.97 1.55 -3.56
C GLY A 279 1.01 1.81 -5.07
N PHE A 280 0.53 2.98 -5.48
CA PHE A 280 0.51 3.38 -6.89
C PHE A 280 1.92 3.44 -7.50
N VAL A 281 2.03 2.93 -8.74
CA VAL A 281 3.27 2.86 -9.50
C VAL A 281 3.06 3.48 -10.86
N THR A 282 3.95 4.37 -11.25
CA THR A 282 3.87 5.02 -12.55
C THR A 282 4.22 4.07 -13.69
N ALA A 283 3.73 4.35 -14.89
CA ALA A 283 4.13 3.63 -16.10
C ALA A 283 5.66 3.64 -16.28
N ALA A 284 6.32 4.77 -16.02
CA ALA A 284 7.78 4.87 -16.12
C ALA A 284 8.53 3.97 -15.13
N GLU A 285 8.06 3.87 -13.88
CA GLU A 285 8.65 2.94 -12.89
C GLU A 285 8.47 1.47 -13.33
N LEU A 286 7.29 1.11 -13.83
CA LEU A 286 7.03 -0.24 -14.33
C LEU A 286 7.83 -0.53 -15.61
N GLU A 287 7.95 0.41 -16.54
CA GLU A 287 8.78 0.26 -17.73
C GLU A 287 10.25 0.06 -17.39
N ALA A 288 10.78 0.77 -16.39
CA ALA A 288 12.14 0.57 -15.90
C ALA A 288 12.33 -0.84 -15.33
N ALA A 289 11.40 -1.32 -14.48
CA ALA A 289 11.45 -2.67 -13.94
C ALA A 289 11.32 -3.75 -15.02
N ILE A 290 10.47 -3.52 -16.01
CA ILE A 290 10.27 -4.40 -17.17
C ILE A 290 11.55 -4.49 -18.01
N ALA A 291 12.28 -3.38 -18.19
CA ALA A 291 13.50 -3.37 -18.99
C ALA A 291 14.59 -4.30 -18.42
N GLU A 292 14.61 -4.52 -17.10
CA GLU A 292 15.56 -5.41 -16.43
C GLU A 292 15.24 -6.90 -16.61
N VAL A 293 14.02 -7.24 -17.06
CA VAL A 293 13.57 -8.63 -17.26
C VAL A 293 13.25 -8.97 -18.71
N ALA A 294 13.26 -7.97 -19.59
CA ALA A 294 13.09 -8.18 -21.01
C ALA A 294 14.29 -8.98 -21.57
N PRO A 295 14.05 -9.96 -22.45
CA PRO A 295 15.10 -10.77 -23.06
C PRO A 295 16.04 -9.98 -23.99
#